data_AF-V7P9J6-F1
#
_entry.id   AF-V7P9J6-F1
#
_cell.length_a   1.000
_cell.length_b   1.000
_cell.length_c   1.000
_cell.angle_alpha   90.00
_cell.angle_beta   90.00
_cell.angle_gamma   90.00
#
_symmetry.space_group_name_H-M   'P 1'
#
loop_
_entity.id
_entity.type
_entity.pdbx_description
1 polymer ?
#
loop_
_entity_poly.entity_id
_entity_poly.type
_entity_poly.pdbx_seq_one_letter_code
_entity_poly.pdbx_strand_id
1 'polypeptide(L)'
;CDAINTIDEYYAGDPNNLGEKNSTNLLNLITGDNKCSSDVPKLISDFIALVTLFNGIDSDENLASDKLVEYAILWLSYKINQKKENGTTILDHFYTGNIKEDDCYNEHIDADSSSGKKIHMEVINDKIESMNIDIKDISNFYDAFKSL
;
A
#
# COMPACT_ATOMS: atom_id res chain seq x y z
N CYS A 1 -3.87 10.96 -12.92
CA CYS A 1 -3.84 11.72 -11.65
C CYS A 1 -5.12 11.54 -10.85
N ASP A 2 -6.30 11.46 -11.47
CA ASP A 2 -7.60 11.35 -10.77
C ASP A 2 -7.73 10.13 -9.83
N ALA A 3 -7.21 8.96 -10.22
CA ALA A 3 -7.24 7.76 -9.37
C ALA A 3 -6.35 7.90 -8.12
N ILE A 4 -5.16 8.48 -8.27
CA ILE A 4 -4.23 8.77 -7.17
C ILE A 4 -4.81 9.83 -6.23
N ASN A 5 -5.40 10.90 -6.78
CA ASN A 5 -6.08 11.93 -6.00
C ASN A 5 -7.28 11.37 -5.24
N THR A 6 -8.06 10.46 -5.84
CA THR A 6 -9.20 9.82 -5.17
C THR A 6 -8.76 8.93 -4.00
N ILE A 7 -7.67 8.17 -4.18
CA ILE A 7 -7.06 7.34 -3.13
C ILE A 7 -6.49 8.24 -2.04
N ASP A 8 -5.81 9.33 -2.39
CA ASP A 8 -5.29 10.30 -1.43
C ASP A 8 -6.40 11.04 -0.68
N GLU A 9 -7.52 11.40 -1.30
CA GLU A 9 -8.66 11.97 -0.58
C GLU A 9 -9.26 10.96 0.42
N TYR A 10 -9.30 9.68 0.06
CA TYR A 10 -9.80 8.61 0.95
C TYR A 10 -8.84 8.31 2.11
N TYR A 11 -7.53 8.33 1.88
CA TYR A 11 -6.51 7.96 2.87
C TYR A 11 -5.82 9.14 3.56
N ALA A 12 -5.83 10.34 2.99
CA ALA A 12 -5.22 11.57 3.54
C ALA A 12 -6.24 12.55 4.14
N GLY A 13 -7.54 12.27 4.02
CA GLY A 13 -8.58 12.98 4.75
C GLY A 13 -8.34 12.91 6.26
N ASP A 14 -8.45 14.07 6.93
CA ASP A 14 -8.42 14.22 8.38
C ASP A 14 -9.27 13.12 9.06
N PRO A 15 -8.71 12.32 9.99
CA PRO A 15 -9.46 11.26 10.67
C PRO A 15 -10.74 11.76 11.36
N ASN A 16 -10.88 13.07 11.61
CA ASN A 16 -12.08 13.68 12.20
C ASN A 16 -13.13 14.14 11.18
N ASN A 17 -12.82 14.20 9.88
CA ASN A 17 -13.78 14.57 8.82
C ASN A 17 -14.36 13.36 8.07
N LEU A 18 -13.93 12.15 8.41
CA LEU A 18 -14.54 10.91 7.94
C LEU A 18 -15.82 10.63 8.73
N GLY A 19 -16.80 11.52 8.58
CA GLY A 19 -18.11 11.35 9.22
C GLY A 19 -18.68 9.98 8.89
N GLU A 20 -18.81 9.14 9.92
CA GLU A 20 -19.81 8.08 10.05
C GLU A 20 -20.12 7.24 8.80
N LYS A 21 -19.14 6.98 7.93
CA LYS A 21 -19.25 5.90 6.94
C LYS A 21 -18.81 4.63 7.63
N ASN A 22 -19.78 3.99 8.27
CA ASN A 22 -19.80 2.62 8.79
C ASN A 22 -18.54 1.84 8.42
N SER A 23 -17.74 1.52 9.44
CA SER A 23 -16.46 0.79 9.51
C SER A 23 -16.42 -0.54 8.73
N THR A 24 -16.79 -0.50 7.47
CA THR A 24 -16.60 -1.56 6.50
C THR A 24 -15.19 -1.34 6.00
N ASN A 25 -14.28 -2.22 6.40
CA ASN A 25 -12.90 -2.21 5.95
C ASN A 25 -12.89 -2.03 4.41
N LEU A 26 -12.14 -1.04 3.90
CA LEU A 26 -12.06 -0.77 2.46
C LEU A 26 -11.66 -2.03 1.68
N LEU A 27 -10.83 -2.88 2.29
CA LEU A 27 -10.51 -4.19 1.75
C LEU A 27 -11.76 -5.04 1.52
N ASN A 28 -12.61 -5.20 2.54
CA ASN A 28 -13.87 -5.96 2.42
C ASN A 28 -14.80 -5.40 1.33
N LEU A 29 -14.80 -4.07 1.14
CA LEU A 29 -15.58 -3.44 0.08
C LEU A 29 -15.05 -3.78 -1.32
N ILE A 30 -13.73 -3.86 -1.47
CA ILE A 30 -13.06 -4.11 -2.76
C ILE A 30 -13.04 -5.61 -3.09
N THR A 31 -12.75 -6.47 -2.12
CA THR A 31 -12.56 -7.90 -2.33
C THR A 31 -13.84 -8.70 -2.16
N GLY A 32 -14.86 -8.13 -1.50
CA GLY A 32 -16.07 -8.85 -1.11
C GLY A 32 -15.83 -9.95 -0.07
N ASP A 33 -14.62 -10.00 0.50
CA ASP A 33 -14.15 -11.08 1.37
C ASP A 33 -13.67 -10.51 2.71
N ASN A 34 -13.91 -11.23 3.80
CA ASN A 34 -13.62 -10.77 5.18
C ASN A 34 -12.57 -11.65 5.88
N LYS A 35 -11.75 -12.36 5.10
CA LYS A 35 -10.84 -13.39 5.66
C LYS A 35 -9.68 -12.84 6.46
N CYS A 36 -9.42 -11.54 6.34
CA CYS A 36 -8.53 -10.85 7.25
C CYS A 36 -9.18 -10.77 8.64
N SER A 37 -8.54 -11.39 9.63
CA SER A 37 -9.01 -11.35 11.02
C SER A 37 -9.12 -9.90 11.50
N SER A 38 -9.89 -9.67 12.57
CA SER A 38 -9.98 -8.34 13.22
C SER A 38 -8.65 -7.81 13.72
N ASP A 39 -7.63 -8.67 13.79
CA ASP A 39 -6.33 -8.38 14.37
C ASP A 39 -5.30 -7.94 13.32
N VAL A 40 -5.65 -8.02 12.02
CA VAL A 40 -4.79 -7.50 10.95
C VAL A 40 -4.59 -6.00 11.16
N PRO A 41 -3.34 -5.51 11.29
CA PRO A 41 -3.08 -4.09 11.41
C PRO A 41 -3.71 -3.34 10.25
N LYS A 42 -4.49 -2.29 10.56
CA LYS A 42 -5.14 -1.42 9.56
C LYS A 42 -4.22 -1.01 8.41
N LEU A 43 -2.93 -0.79 8.70
CA LEU A 43 -1.91 -0.48 7.70
C LEU A 43 -1.78 -1.55 6.60
N ILE A 44 -1.75 -2.83 6.98
CA ILE A 44 -1.63 -3.96 6.04
C ILE A 44 -2.88 -4.04 5.19
N SER A 45 -4.05 -3.99 5.82
CA SER A 45 -5.34 -4.01 5.13
C SER A 45 -5.47 -2.86 4.12
N ASP A 46 -5.07 -1.65 4.52
CA ASP A 46 -5.09 -0.48 3.65
C ASP A 46 -4.10 -0.62 2.48
N PHE A 47 -2.93 -1.21 2.71
CA PHE A 47 -1.94 -1.49 1.67
C PHE A 47 -2.43 -2.52 0.65
N ILE A 48 -3.06 -3.61 1.11
CA ILE A 48 -3.67 -4.63 0.23
C ILE A 48 -4.77 -4.00 -0.63
N ALA A 49 -5.64 -3.18 -0.02
CA ALA A 49 -6.70 -2.48 -0.72
C ALA A 49 -6.14 -1.58 -1.83
N LEU A 50 -5.07 -0.83 -1.53
CA LEU A 50 -4.39 0.03 -2.49
C LEU A 50 -3.84 -0.76 -3.69
N VAL A 51 -3.11 -1.85 -3.44
CA VAL A 51 -2.56 -2.72 -4.49
C VAL A 51 -3.66 -3.36 -5.33
N THR A 52 -4.76 -3.77 -4.69
CA THR A 52 -5.91 -4.37 -5.38
C THR A 52 -6.58 -3.37 -6.32
N LEU A 53 -6.75 -2.11 -5.89
CA LEU A 53 -7.27 -1.04 -6.74
C LEU A 53 -6.37 -0.82 -7.96
N PHE A 54 -5.05 -0.79 -7.75
CA PHE A 54 -4.09 -0.60 -8.85
C PHE A 54 -4.10 -1.72 -9.88
N ASN A 55 -4.23 -2.97 -9.44
CA ASN A 55 -4.44 -4.09 -10.36
C ASN A 55 -5.77 -4.01 -11.13
N GLY A 56 -6.77 -3.31 -10.61
CA GLY A 56 -8.04 -3.04 -11.29
C GLY A 56 -8.00 -1.87 -12.28
N ILE A 57 -6.89 -1.12 -12.35
CA ILE A 57 -6.71 -0.06 -13.34
C ILE A 57 -6.30 -0.69 -14.67
N ASP A 58 -7.21 -0.69 -15.65
CA ASP A 58 -6.90 -1.04 -17.03
C ASP A 58 -5.85 -0.08 -17.58
N SER A 59 -4.61 -0.56 -17.62
CA SER A 59 -3.46 0.15 -18.18
C SER A 59 -2.69 -0.82 -19.08
N ASP A 60 -2.71 -0.61 -20.39
CA ASP A 60 -2.12 -1.55 -21.35
C ASP A 60 -0.57 -1.66 -21.30
N GLU A 61 0.09 -0.94 -20.39
CA GLU A 61 1.54 -0.81 -20.34
C GLU A 61 2.15 -1.29 -19.02
N ASN A 62 3.19 -2.13 -19.09
CA ASN A 62 4.01 -2.51 -17.92
C ASN A 62 4.66 -1.31 -17.22
N LEU A 63 4.93 -0.24 -17.97
CA LEU A 63 5.46 1.00 -17.40
C LEU A 63 4.45 1.69 -16.45
N ALA A 64 3.15 1.42 -16.61
CA ALA A 64 2.12 1.91 -15.71
C ALA A 64 2.11 1.11 -14.40
N SER A 65 2.24 -0.22 -14.45
CA SER A 65 2.29 -1.04 -13.23
C SER A 65 3.50 -0.73 -12.36
N ASP A 66 4.68 -0.52 -12.96
CA ASP A 66 5.89 -0.13 -12.23
C ASP A 66 5.69 1.14 -11.41
N LYS A 67 5.12 2.18 -12.03
CA LYS A 67 4.84 3.46 -11.36
C LYS A 67 3.81 3.33 -10.25
N LEU A 68 2.81 2.44 -10.43
CA LEU A 68 1.78 2.20 -9.42
C LEU A 68 2.37 1.47 -8.19
N VAL A 69 3.29 0.52 -8.39
CA VAL A 69 4.00 -0.14 -7.28
C VAL A 69 4.88 0.85 -6.53
N GLU A 70 5.64 1.67 -7.26
CA GLU A 70 6.48 2.71 -6.65
C GLU A 70 5.62 3.68 -5.82
N TYR A 71 4.47 4.10 -6.36
CA TYR A 71 3.53 4.94 -5.61
C TYR A 71 3.00 4.25 -4.34
N ALA A 72 2.62 2.96 -4.43
CA ALA A 72 2.15 2.21 -3.27
C ALA A 72 3.21 2.13 -2.16
N ILE A 73 4.48 1.94 -2.53
CA ILE A 73 5.62 1.90 -1.61
C ILE A 73 5.87 3.28 -0.97
N LEU A 74 5.79 4.36 -1.75
CA LEU A 74 5.91 5.73 -1.23
C LEU A 74 4.81 6.02 -0.19
N TRP A 75 3.55 5.68 -0.52
CA TRP A 75 2.41 5.83 0.39
C TRP A 75 2.60 5.02 1.67
N LEU A 76 3.04 3.76 1.56
CA LEU A 76 3.29 2.88 2.70
C LEU A 76 4.36 3.48 3.62
N SER A 77 5.47 3.95 3.06
CA SER A 77 6.57 4.56 3.79
C SER A 77 6.12 5.82 4.54
N TYR A 78 5.35 6.69 3.88
CA TYR A 78 4.76 7.87 4.52
C TYR A 78 3.85 7.50 5.71
N LYS A 79 3.00 6.49 5.56
CA LYS A 79 2.11 6.03 6.63
C LYS A 79 2.87 5.43 7.81
N ILE A 80 3.96 4.71 7.56
CA ILE A 80 4.83 4.16 8.62
C ILE A 80 5.55 5.30 9.35
N ASN A 81 6.08 6.29 8.62
CA ASN A 81 6.81 7.42 9.19
C ASN A 81 5.94 8.34 10.09
N GLN A 82 4.63 8.42 9.83
CA GLN A 82 3.70 9.14 10.71
C GLN A 82 3.55 8.50 12.10
N LYS A 83 3.84 7.20 12.24
CA LYS A 83 3.91 6.55 13.55
C LYS A 83 5.26 6.91 14.16
N LYS A 84 5.24 7.76 15.20
CA LYS A 84 6.41 8.41 15.84
C LYS A 84 7.55 7.49 16.33
N GLU A 85 7.41 6.17 16.19
CA GLU A 85 8.35 5.16 16.69
C GLU A 85 9.36 4.67 15.63
N ASN A 86 9.21 5.05 14.35
CA ASN A 86 9.94 4.42 13.24
C ASN A 86 11.12 5.23 12.64
N GLY A 87 11.68 6.18 13.38
CA GLY A 87 12.59 7.22 12.83
C GLY A 87 13.95 6.76 12.26
N THR A 88 14.25 5.45 12.29
CA THR A 88 15.46 4.86 11.67
C THR A 88 15.19 3.50 11.00
N THR A 89 13.93 3.20 10.67
CA THR A 89 13.56 1.87 10.17
C THR A 89 13.79 1.81 8.66
N ILE A 90 14.54 0.80 8.21
CA ILE A 90 14.73 0.48 6.79
C ILE A 90 13.43 -0.11 6.25
N LEU A 91 12.97 0.36 5.08
CA LEU A 91 11.70 -0.08 4.48
C LEU A 91 11.64 -1.59 4.31
N ASP A 92 12.69 -2.17 3.73
CA ASP A 92 12.80 -3.60 3.48
C ASP A 92 12.64 -4.43 4.78
N HIS A 93 13.33 -4.03 5.85
CA HIS A 93 13.21 -4.71 7.14
C HIS A 93 11.80 -4.62 7.73
N PHE A 94 11.16 -3.44 7.64
CA PHE A 94 9.80 -3.29 8.14
C PHE A 94 8.83 -4.17 7.35
N TYR A 95 8.90 -4.09 6.02
CA TYR A 95 8.02 -4.82 5.14
C TYR A 95 8.18 -6.35 5.32
N THR A 96 9.42 -6.84 5.33
CA THR A 96 9.70 -8.27 5.50
C THR A 96 9.20 -8.78 6.86
N GLY A 97 9.46 -8.07 7.96
CA GLY A 97 9.09 -8.53 9.30
C GLY A 97 7.65 -8.25 9.75
N ASN A 98 6.88 -7.43 9.02
CA ASN A 98 5.54 -7.02 9.47
C ASN A 98 4.45 -7.13 8.41
N ILE A 99 4.78 -7.24 7.12
CA ILE A 99 3.80 -7.26 6.03
C ILE A 99 3.90 -8.57 5.24
N LYS A 100 5.10 -8.92 4.77
CA LYS A 100 5.32 -10.12 3.94
C LYS A 100 4.97 -11.42 4.67
N GLU A 101 5.15 -11.45 5.99
CA GLU A 101 4.82 -12.61 6.82
C GLU A 101 3.36 -12.63 7.28
N ASP A 102 2.55 -11.60 6.96
CA ASP A 102 1.14 -11.54 7.37
C ASP A 102 0.25 -12.43 6.50
N ASP A 103 -0.57 -13.26 7.14
CA ASP A 103 -1.43 -14.22 6.46
C ASP A 103 -2.49 -13.54 5.56
N CYS A 104 -3.03 -12.39 5.99
CA CYS A 104 -4.01 -11.65 5.20
C CYS A 104 -3.36 -11.03 3.96
N TYR A 105 -2.13 -10.54 4.07
CA TYR A 105 -1.34 -10.09 2.93
C TYR A 105 -1.12 -11.22 1.92
N ASN A 106 -0.64 -12.38 2.39
CA ASN A 106 -0.34 -13.53 1.55
C ASN A 106 -1.58 -14.16 0.89
N GLU A 107 -2.76 -13.98 1.48
CA GLU A 107 -4.02 -14.44 0.88
C GLU A 107 -4.51 -13.54 -0.27
N HIS A 108 -4.26 -12.23 -0.20
CA HIS A 108 -4.83 -11.27 -1.15
C HIS A 108 -3.86 -10.84 -2.25
N ILE A 109 -2.55 -10.87 -1.96
CA ILE A 109 -1.50 -10.56 -2.91
C ILE A 109 -0.89 -11.85 -3.42
N ASP A 110 -1.04 -12.09 -4.72
CA ASP A 110 -0.51 -13.30 -5.34
C ASP A 110 1.02 -13.32 -5.22
N ALA A 111 1.60 -14.51 -5.07
CA ALA A 111 3.04 -14.66 -4.96
C ALA A 111 3.75 -14.19 -6.23
N ASP A 112 3.21 -14.58 -7.39
CA ASP A 112 3.79 -14.40 -8.71
C ASP A 112 2.73 -13.98 -9.75
N SER A 113 3.16 -13.88 -11.00
CA SER A 113 2.32 -13.52 -12.15
C SER A 113 1.28 -14.56 -12.60
N SER A 114 1.17 -15.74 -11.95
CA SER A 114 0.31 -16.84 -12.40
C SER A 114 -1.19 -16.49 -12.46
N SER A 115 -1.63 -15.52 -11.66
CA SER A 115 -3.00 -14.99 -11.67
C SER A 115 -3.27 -13.99 -12.81
N GLY A 116 -2.23 -13.55 -13.52
CA GLY A 116 -2.28 -12.45 -14.48
C GLY A 116 -2.29 -11.05 -13.85
N LYS A 117 -2.23 -10.92 -12.52
CA LYS A 117 -2.10 -9.62 -11.84
C LYS A 117 -0.71 -9.03 -12.11
N LYS A 118 -0.69 -7.76 -12.52
CA LYS A 118 0.56 -7.04 -12.85
C LYS A 118 1.36 -6.72 -11.61
N ILE A 119 0.67 -6.37 -10.52
CA ILE A 119 1.26 -6.10 -9.22
C ILE A 119 1.03 -7.31 -8.33
N HIS A 120 2.09 -8.02 -8.03
CA HIS A 120 2.12 -9.20 -7.17
C HIS A 120 3.36 -9.15 -6.27
N MET A 121 3.52 -10.12 -5.38
CA MET A 121 4.49 -10.06 -4.30
C MET A 121 5.94 -9.99 -4.81
N GLU A 122 6.33 -10.75 -5.83
CA GLU A 122 7.67 -10.66 -6.44
C GLU A 122 7.99 -9.23 -6.91
N VAL A 123 7.09 -8.59 -7.65
CA VAL A 123 7.29 -7.20 -8.12
C VAL A 123 7.41 -6.20 -6.97
N ILE A 124 6.60 -6.37 -5.92
CA ILE A 124 6.67 -5.51 -4.72
C ILE A 124 8.01 -5.71 -4.01
N ASN A 125 8.43 -6.96 -3.82
CA ASN A 125 9.70 -7.30 -3.18
C ASN A 125 10.87 -6.69 -3.96
N ASP A 126 10.93 -6.90 -5.28
CA ASP A 126 11.99 -6.37 -6.14
C ASP A 126 12.10 -4.84 -6.02
N LYS A 127 10.95 -4.14 -6.01
CA LYS A 127 10.92 -2.68 -5.85
C LYS A 127 11.37 -2.25 -4.45
N ILE A 128 10.94 -2.93 -3.40
CA ILE A 128 11.35 -2.63 -2.02
C ILE A 128 12.85 -2.88 -1.83
N GLU A 129 13.38 -4.00 -2.32
CA GLU A 129 14.81 -4.32 -2.28
C GLU A 129 15.64 -3.29 -3.06
N SER A 130 15.12 -2.80 -4.19
CA SER A 130 15.75 -1.70 -4.94
C SER A 130 15.71 -0.36 -4.20
N MET A 131 14.75 -0.17 -3.30
CA MET A 131 14.55 1.02 -2.46
C MET A 131 14.98 0.76 -1.00
N ASN A 132 16.14 0.11 -0.82
CA ASN A 132 16.71 -0.19 0.49
C ASN A 132 17.29 1.06 1.18
N ILE A 133 16.41 2.01 1.52
CA ILE A 133 16.71 3.27 2.20
C ILE A 133 15.79 3.45 3.41
N ASP A 134 16.10 4.46 4.23
CA ASP A 134 15.30 4.77 5.42
C ASP A 134 13.88 5.20 5.03
N ILE A 135 12.87 4.65 5.71
CA ILE A 135 11.46 5.01 5.52
C ILE A 135 11.25 6.51 5.62
N LYS A 136 11.99 7.20 6.50
CA LYS A 136 11.90 8.65 6.66
C LYS A 136 12.30 9.39 5.38
N ASP A 137 13.34 8.92 4.69
CA ASP A 137 13.80 9.55 3.45
C ASP A 137 12.78 9.34 2.33
N ILE A 138 12.23 8.13 2.21
CA ILE A 138 11.14 7.82 1.27
C ILE A 138 9.90 8.68 1.57
N SER A 139 9.53 8.80 2.84
CA SER A 139 8.42 9.64 3.28
C SER A 139 8.60 11.10 2.86
N ASN A 140 9.82 11.65 2.97
CA ASN A 140 10.08 13.03 2.54
C ASN A 140 9.88 13.19 1.02
N PHE A 141 10.23 12.19 0.22
CA PHE A 141 9.93 12.20 -1.22
C PHE A 141 8.42 12.20 -1.50
N TYR A 142 7.65 11.43 -0.74
CA TYR A 142 6.19 11.41 -0.88
C TYR A 142 5.55 12.76 -0.49
N ASP A 143 6.01 13.40 0.59
CA ASP A 143 5.54 14.74 0.98
C ASP A 143 5.84 15.80 -0.08
N ALA A 144 7.03 15.74 -0.68
CA ALA A 144 7.39 16.60 -1.80
C ALA A 144 6.52 16.31 -3.04
N PHE A 145 6.24 15.04 -3.33
CA PHE A 145 5.38 14.61 -4.43
C PHE A 145 3.94 15.14 -4.28
N LYS A 146 3.40 15.13 -3.06
CA LYS A 146 2.07 15.71 -2.76
C LYS A 146 1.98 17.22 -2.93
N SER A 147 3.12 17.90 -2.89
CA SER A 147 3.18 19.36 -2.96
C SER A 147 3.32 19.88 -4.42
N LEU A 148 3.38 18.98 -5.40
CA LEU A 148 3.48 19.27 -6.84
C LEU A 148 2.10 19.31 -7.51
#